data_AF-A0A8X6QZD5-F1
#
_entry.id   AF-A0A8X6QZD5-F1
#
_cell.length_a   1.000
_cell.length_b   1.000
_cell.length_c   1.000
_cell.angle_alpha   90.00
_cell.angle_beta   90.00
_cell.angle_gamma   90.00
#
_symmetry.space_group_name_H-M   'P 1'
#
loop_
_entity.id
_entity.type
_entity.pdbx_description
1 polymer ?
#
loop_
_entity_poly.entity_id
_entity_poly.type
_entity_poly.pdbx_seq_one_letter_code
_entity_poly.pdbx_strand_id
1 'polypeptide(L)'
;MEKAVAERIYEELEPGMSVEEEIASLGKSMDLEVEERDVNELVEEHTQELTTEEIQELQSQQHTEVMQEIGFEEEVISTSEIKEILGMWERVSQFVEKKHPEKVATGRASDLFNDTCLTHFRNILRGRKKQTSLDMFFSKRPTGESEKNVVKKAKTSEDI
;
A
#
# COMPACT_ATOMS: atom_id res chain seq x y z
N MET A 1 22.34 -42.72 -19.96
CA MET A 1 22.26 -43.00 -18.51
C MET A 1 21.83 -41.72 -17.84
N GLU A 2 20.55 -41.64 -17.46
CA GLU A 2 20.01 -40.54 -16.66
C GLU A 2 20.66 -40.57 -15.28
N LYS A 3 21.22 -39.44 -14.84
CA LYS A 3 21.71 -39.25 -13.48
C LYS A 3 20.51 -38.81 -12.65
N ALA A 4 19.98 -39.73 -11.83
CA ALA A 4 18.90 -39.43 -10.90
C ALA A 4 19.32 -38.28 -9.97
N VAL A 5 18.52 -37.22 -9.96
CA VAL A 5 18.58 -36.16 -8.94
C VAL A 5 17.95 -36.75 -7.69
N ALA A 6 18.73 -36.89 -6.62
CA ALA A 6 18.18 -37.32 -5.33
C ALA A 6 17.18 -36.27 -4.85
N GLU A 7 15.93 -36.66 -4.66
CA GLU A 7 14.92 -35.87 -3.95
C GLU A 7 15.45 -35.62 -2.53
N ARG A 8 15.72 -34.35 -2.20
CA ARG A 8 15.97 -33.95 -0.81
C ARG A 8 14.63 -34.00 -0.09
N ILE A 9 14.45 -35.03 0.74
CA ILE A 9 13.38 -35.08 1.71
C ILE A 9 13.77 -34.09 2.81
N TYR A 10 13.08 -32.96 2.89
CA TYR A 10 13.17 -32.08 4.06
C TYR A 10 12.38 -32.76 5.17
N GLU A 11 13.06 -33.21 6.23
CA GLU A 11 12.39 -33.68 7.43
C GLU A 11 11.61 -32.51 8.05
N GLU A 12 10.34 -32.76 8.35
CA GLU A 12 9.43 -31.79 8.95
C GLU A 12 9.93 -31.46 10.36
N LEU A 13 10.19 -30.17 10.59
CA LEU A 13 10.84 -29.63 11.78
C LEU A 13 10.05 -29.93 13.06
N GLU A 14 10.76 -30.40 14.10
CA GLU A 14 10.21 -30.51 15.46
C GLU A 14 9.94 -29.10 16.02
N PRO A 15 8.69 -28.75 16.34
CA PRO A 15 8.34 -27.40 16.79
C PRO A 15 8.88 -27.14 18.21
N GLY A 16 9.95 -26.34 18.31
CA GLY A 16 10.45 -25.85 19.60
C GLY A 16 11.97 -25.72 19.73
N MET A 17 12.76 -26.10 18.72
CA MET A 17 14.22 -25.90 18.74
C MET A 17 14.59 -24.45 18.38
N SER A 18 15.65 -23.93 18.99
CA SER A 18 16.24 -22.65 18.60
C SER A 18 16.99 -22.77 17.27
N VAL A 19 17.14 -21.65 16.54
CA VAL A 19 17.78 -21.64 15.21
C VAL A 19 19.24 -22.07 15.31
N GLU A 20 19.90 -21.72 16.40
CA GLU A 20 21.26 -22.07 16.73
C GLU A 20 21.42 -23.58 16.96
N GLU A 21 20.47 -24.19 17.67
CA GLU A 21 20.43 -25.64 17.90
C GLU A 21 20.13 -26.42 16.61
N GLU A 22 19.31 -25.87 15.72
CA GLU A 22 19.00 -26.45 14.41
C GLU A 22 20.25 -26.49 13.52
N ILE A 23 20.95 -25.36 13.40
CA ILE A 23 22.19 -25.24 12.61
C ILE A 23 23.25 -26.21 13.15
N ALA A 24 23.44 -26.26 14.48
CA ALA A 24 24.40 -27.16 15.10
C ALA A 24 24.05 -28.64 14.90
N SER A 25 22.76 -29.00 14.94
CA SER A 25 22.27 -30.36 14.68
C SER A 25 22.47 -30.75 13.21
N LEU A 26 22.19 -29.84 12.29
CA LEU A 26 22.39 -30.03 10.85
C LEU A 26 23.87 -30.20 10.50
N GLY A 27 24.76 -29.39 11.10
CA GLY A 27 26.20 -29.55 10.94
C GLY A 27 26.68 -30.93 11.38
N LYS A 28 26.21 -31.40 12.54
CA LYS A 28 26.53 -32.75 13.04
C LYS A 28 26.01 -33.88 12.15
N SER A 29 24.81 -33.74 11.58
CA SER A 29 24.27 -34.76 10.66
C SER A 29 25.01 -34.82 9.32
N MET A 30 25.72 -33.74 8.97
CA MET A 30 26.61 -33.66 7.81
C MET A 30 28.08 -33.99 8.13
N ASP A 31 28.38 -34.50 9.34
CA ASP A 31 29.73 -34.76 9.84
C ASP A 31 30.66 -33.51 9.78
N LEU A 32 30.09 -32.32 9.95
CA LEU A 32 30.82 -31.06 10.05
C LEU A 32 31.11 -30.75 11.52
N GLU A 33 32.35 -30.32 11.79
CA GLU A 33 32.72 -29.74 13.07
C GLU A 33 32.28 -28.27 13.07
N VAL A 34 31.25 -27.96 13.85
CA VAL A 34 30.65 -26.61 13.97
C VAL A 34 30.88 -26.12 15.39
N GLU A 35 31.68 -25.07 15.55
CA GLU A 35 31.85 -24.37 16.82
C GLU A 35 30.67 -23.40 17.06
N GLU A 36 30.41 -23.06 18.33
CA GLU A 36 29.41 -22.04 18.70
C GLU A 36 29.67 -20.70 18.01
N ARG A 37 30.95 -20.37 17.77
CA ARG A 37 31.35 -19.15 17.04
C ARG A 37 30.87 -19.17 15.59
N ASP A 38 30.94 -20.31 14.93
CA ASP A 38 30.53 -20.47 13.52
C ASP A 38 29.00 -20.28 13.39
N VAL A 39 28.24 -20.76 14.38
CA VAL A 39 26.78 -20.56 14.43
C VAL A 39 26.44 -19.10 14.70
N ASN A 40 27.12 -18.47 15.65
CA ASN A 40 26.87 -17.07 16.00
C ASN A 40 27.21 -16.12 14.84
N GLU A 41 28.32 -16.36 14.14
CA GLU A 41 28.69 -15.61 12.94
C GLU A 41 27.63 -15.74 11.83
N LEU A 42 27.17 -16.97 11.57
CA LEU A 42 26.15 -17.24 10.55
C LEU A 42 24.79 -16.60 10.89
N VAL A 43 24.38 -16.66 12.16
CA VAL A 43 23.12 -16.06 12.62
C VAL A 43 23.19 -14.54 12.58
N GLU A 44 24.31 -13.93 12.96
CA GLU A 44 24.51 -12.48 12.89
C GLU A 44 24.51 -11.97 11.44
N GLU A 45 25.22 -12.63 10.52
CA GLU A 45 25.24 -12.30 9.08
C GLU A 45 23.84 -12.36 8.46
N HIS A 46 23.10 -13.44 8.73
CA HIS A 46 21.74 -13.60 8.19
C HIS A 46 20.72 -12.65 8.84
N THR A 47 20.92 -12.25 10.10
CA THR A 47 20.08 -11.24 10.76
C THR A 47 20.22 -9.88 10.09
N GLN A 48 21.43 -9.54 9.62
CA GLN A 48 21.68 -8.33 8.85
C GLN A 48 21.00 -8.37 7.47
N GLU A 49 21.03 -9.50 6.75
CA GLU A 49 20.33 -9.67 5.47
C GLU A 49 18.79 -9.71 5.60
N LEU A 50 18.26 -10.18 6.75
CA LEU A 50 16.83 -10.17 7.03
C LEU A 50 16.28 -8.77 7.36
N THR A 51 17.14 -7.75 7.51
CA THR A 51 16.67 -6.38 7.70
C THR A 51 15.95 -5.90 6.44
N THR A 52 14.63 -5.77 6.54
CA THR A 52 13.77 -5.24 5.46
C THR A 52 14.01 -3.77 5.12
N GLU A 53 15.08 -3.16 5.64
CA GLU A 53 15.43 -1.75 5.46
C GLU A 53 15.74 -1.45 4.00
N GLU A 54 16.51 -2.30 3.31
CA GLU A 54 16.80 -2.14 1.88
C GLU A 54 15.53 -2.24 1.03
N ILE A 55 14.60 -3.14 1.38
CA ILE A 55 13.31 -3.28 0.69
C ILE A 55 12.41 -2.07 0.97
N GLN A 56 12.38 -1.56 2.20
CA GLN A 56 11.62 -0.36 2.56
C GLN A 56 12.19 0.89 1.88
N GLU A 57 13.51 0.98 1.75
CA GLU A 57 14.19 2.07 1.05
C GLU A 57 13.90 2.01 -0.46
N LEU A 58 13.97 0.83 -1.08
CA LEU A 58 13.60 0.62 -2.48
C LEU A 58 12.11 0.91 -2.74
N GLN A 59 11.23 0.53 -1.82
CA GLN A 59 9.80 0.88 -1.90
C GLN A 59 9.59 2.39 -1.76
N SER A 60 10.31 3.05 -0.84
CA SER A 60 10.26 4.50 -0.68
C SER A 60 10.77 5.24 -1.93
N GLN A 61 11.87 4.78 -2.51
CA GLN A 61 12.44 5.30 -3.75
C GLN A 61 11.46 5.08 -4.91
N GLN A 62 10.88 3.88 -5.06
CA GLN A 62 9.88 3.59 -6.09
C GLN A 62 8.63 4.48 -5.92
N HIS A 63 8.13 4.66 -4.69
CA HIS A 63 6.98 5.54 -4.45
C HIS A 63 7.29 7.01 -4.79
N THR A 64 8.52 7.46 -4.50
CA THR A 64 8.98 8.82 -4.81
C THR A 64 9.15 9.01 -6.31
N GLU A 65 9.77 8.05 -7.00
CA GLU A 65 9.99 8.05 -8.45
C GLU A 65 8.66 7.97 -9.20
N VAL A 66 7.73 7.12 -8.77
CA VAL A 66 6.36 7.05 -9.30
C VAL A 66 5.61 8.36 -9.07
N MET A 67 5.77 9.02 -7.93
CA MET A 67 5.18 10.35 -7.70
C MET A 67 5.76 11.42 -8.64
N GLN A 68 7.06 11.38 -8.93
CA GLN A 68 7.68 12.28 -9.92
C GLN A 68 7.26 11.94 -11.36
N GLU A 69 7.21 10.66 -11.73
CA GLU A 69 6.93 10.21 -13.09
C GLU A 69 5.45 10.40 -13.48
N ILE A 70 4.53 10.35 -12.51
CA ILE A 70 3.12 10.75 -12.70
C ILE A 70 2.97 12.29 -12.79
N GLY A 71 4.05 13.06 -12.65
CA GLY A 71 4.03 14.51 -12.74
C GLY A 71 3.35 15.17 -11.53
N PHE A 72 3.42 14.55 -10.36
CA PHE A 72 2.90 15.10 -9.10
C PHE A 72 3.87 16.06 -8.41
N GLU A 73 4.79 16.69 -9.17
CA GLU A 73 5.40 17.96 -8.76
C GLU A 73 4.41 19.11 -9.03
N GLU A 74 3.20 19.02 -8.48
CA GLU A 74 2.24 20.11 -8.52
C GLU A 74 1.92 20.50 -7.09
N GLU A 75 2.23 21.76 -6.79
CA GLU A 75 1.78 22.52 -5.64
C GLU A 75 0.41 22.02 -5.16
N VAL A 76 0.34 21.61 -3.89
CA VAL A 76 -0.73 20.83 -3.26
C VAL A 76 -2.05 21.60 -3.22
N ILE A 77 -2.65 21.88 -4.38
CA ILE A 77 -3.91 22.59 -4.47
C ILE A 77 -5.00 21.72 -3.85
N SER A 78 -5.65 22.22 -2.80
CA SER A 78 -6.60 21.41 -2.04
C SER A 78 -7.84 21.07 -2.87
N THR A 79 -8.52 19.97 -2.51
CA THR A 79 -9.77 19.57 -3.20
C THR A 79 -10.86 20.64 -3.08
N SER A 80 -10.85 21.43 -2.00
CA SER A 80 -11.72 22.59 -1.81
C SER A 80 -11.42 23.71 -2.80
N GLU A 81 -10.15 24.09 -2.96
CA GLU A 81 -9.73 25.17 -3.87
C GLU A 81 -10.05 24.81 -5.33
N ILE A 82 -9.83 23.55 -5.72
CA ILE A 82 -10.21 23.10 -7.08
C ILE A 82 -11.73 23.24 -7.31
N LYS A 83 -12.55 22.82 -6.33
CA LYS A 83 -14.01 22.96 -6.42
C LYS A 83 -14.45 24.41 -6.46
N GLU A 84 -13.77 25.28 -5.72
CA GLU A 84 -14.03 26.71 -5.70
C GLU A 84 -13.76 27.34 -7.08
N ILE A 85 -12.60 27.07 -7.68
CA ILE A 85 -12.26 27.56 -9.03
C ILE A 85 -13.28 27.09 -10.06
N LEU A 86 -13.66 25.81 -10.03
CA LEU A 86 -14.69 25.26 -10.93
C LEU A 86 -16.03 25.99 -10.78
N GLY A 87 -16.44 26.28 -9.54
CA GLY A 87 -17.67 27.02 -9.27
C GLY A 87 -17.59 28.51 -9.61
N MET A 88 -16.43 29.14 -9.47
CA MET A 88 -16.21 30.52 -9.92
C MET A 88 -16.31 30.62 -11.44
N TRP A 89 -15.68 29.68 -12.16
CA TRP A 89 -15.75 29.63 -13.61
C TRP A 89 -17.18 29.46 -14.11
N GLU A 90 -17.97 28.59 -13.50
CA GLU A 90 -19.38 28.40 -13.89
C GLU A 90 -20.17 29.71 -13.84
N ARG A 91 -19.96 30.53 -12.80
CA ARG A 91 -20.60 31.84 -12.69
C ARG A 91 -20.13 32.81 -13.78
N VAL A 92 -18.82 32.86 -14.03
CA VAL A 92 -18.24 33.71 -15.08
C VAL A 92 -18.78 33.30 -16.46
N SER A 93 -18.76 32.01 -16.77
CA SER A 93 -19.25 31.46 -18.03
C SER A 93 -20.72 31.83 -18.26
N GLN A 94 -21.58 31.64 -17.26
CA GLN A 94 -23.00 32.01 -17.36
C GLN A 94 -23.22 33.51 -17.56
N PHE A 95 -22.44 34.35 -16.87
CA PHE A 95 -22.52 35.80 -17.03
C PHE A 95 -22.13 36.21 -18.45
N VAL A 96 -21.01 35.69 -18.92
CA VAL A 96 -20.43 35.98 -20.23
C VAL A 96 -21.35 35.51 -21.35
N GLU A 97 -21.88 34.28 -21.26
CA GLU A 97 -22.81 33.70 -22.22
C GLU A 97 -24.10 34.53 -22.34
N LYS A 98 -24.57 35.14 -21.25
CA LYS A 98 -25.79 35.99 -21.28
C LYS A 98 -25.50 37.42 -21.74
N LYS A 99 -24.42 38.03 -21.26
CA LYS A 99 -24.22 39.48 -21.33
C LYS A 99 -23.21 39.93 -22.40
N HIS A 100 -22.32 39.07 -22.86
CA HIS A 100 -21.29 39.49 -23.81
C HIS A 100 -21.87 39.68 -25.22
N PRO A 101 -21.64 40.82 -25.89
CA PRO A 101 -22.19 41.08 -27.22
C PRO A 101 -21.55 40.21 -28.31
N GLU A 102 -20.24 39.95 -28.22
CA GLU A 102 -19.54 39.04 -29.12
C GLU A 102 -19.61 37.60 -28.58
N LYS A 103 -20.37 36.72 -29.22
CA LYS A 103 -20.62 35.35 -28.72
C LYS A 103 -19.59 34.33 -29.20
N VAL A 104 -19.08 34.49 -30.42
CA VAL A 104 -18.28 33.45 -31.08
C VAL A 104 -16.86 33.45 -30.52
N ALA A 105 -16.21 34.62 -30.48
CA ALA A 105 -14.85 34.70 -29.95
C ALA A 105 -14.80 34.31 -28.46
N THR A 106 -15.83 34.73 -27.73
CA THR A 106 -15.96 34.47 -26.30
C THR A 106 -16.28 33.02 -25.99
N GLY A 107 -17.14 32.38 -26.79
CA GLY A 107 -17.38 30.94 -26.72
C GLY A 107 -16.09 30.15 -26.91
N ARG A 108 -15.30 30.48 -27.95
CA ARG A 108 -13.99 29.84 -28.20
C ARG A 108 -13.01 30.00 -27.05
N ALA A 109 -12.96 31.17 -26.42
CA ALA A 109 -12.12 31.40 -25.24
C ALA A 109 -12.60 30.55 -24.04
N SER A 110 -13.91 30.41 -23.88
CA SER A 110 -14.52 29.59 -22.83
C SER A 110 -14.24 28.09 -23.03
N ASP A 111 -14.33 27.63 -24.28
CA ASP A 111 -14.04 26.25 -24.67
C ASP A 111 -12.55 25.93 -24.44
N LEU A 112 -11.66 26.82 -24.91
CA LEU A 112 -10.22 26.67 -24.70
C LEU A 112 -9.87 26.56 -23.20
N PHE A 113 -10.45 27.41 -22.36
CA PHE A 113 -10.21 27.36 -20.91
C PHE A 113 -10.77 26.09 -20.26
N ASN A 114 -11.89 25.57 -20.78
CA ASN A 114 -12.43 24.28 -20.34
C ASN A 114 -11.50 23.13 -20.69
N ASP A 115 -10.98 23.11 -21.92
CA ASP A 115 -10.15 22.02 -22.45
C ASP A 115 -8.76 22.00 -21.83
N THR A 116 -8.17 23.17 -21.58
CA THR A 116 -6.86 23.27 -20.92
C THR A 116 -7.02 23.20 -19.41
N CYS A 117 -7.43 24.30 -18.76
CA CYS A 117 -7.35 24.45 -17.31
C CYS A 117 -8.33 23.53 -16.57
N LEU A 118 -9.61 23.54 -16.94
CA LEU A 118 -10.63 22.86 -16.12
C LEU A 118 -10.59 21.35 -16.28
N THR A 119 -10.17 20.86 -17.44
CA THR A 119 -9.97 19.42 -17.65
C THR A 119 -8.86 18.88 -16.75
N HIS A 120 -7.73 19.60 -16.61
CA HIS A 120 -6.68 19.21 -15.65
C HIS A 120 -7.22 19.16 -14.22
N PHE A 121 -7.93 20.19 -13.76
CA PHE A 121 -8.54 20.20 -12.43
C PHE A 121 -9.54 19.06 -12.19
N ARG A 122 -10.40 18.77 -13.18
CA ARG A 122 -11.34 17.63 -13.10
C ARG A 122 -10.60 16.30 -13.05
N ASN A 123 -9.47 16.18 -13.75
CA ASN A 123 -8.64 14.98 -13.72
C ASN A 123 -7.98 14.77 -12.36
N ILE A 124 -7.48 15.83 -11.73
CA ILE A 124 -6.95 15.79 -10.36
C ILE A 124 -8.02 15.27 -9.38
N LEU A 125 -9.24 15.82 -9.42
CA LEU A 125 -10.35 15.35 -8.57
C LEU A 125 -10.68 13.87 -8.80
N ARG A 126 -10.64 13.42 -10.06
CA ARG A 126 -10.88 12.03 -10.44
C ARG A 126 -9.78 11.10 -9.93
N GLY A 127 -8.52 11.53 -10.00
CA GLY A 127 -7.36 10.83 -9.45
C GLY A 127 -7.50 10.63 -7.94
N ARG A 128 -7.81 11.70 -7.20
CA ARG A 128 -8.02 11.65 -5.74
C ARG A 128 -9.13 10.69 -5.34
N LYS A 129 -10.26 10.69 -6.05
CA LYS A 129 -11.36 9.76 -5.79
C LYS A 129 -10.93 8.28 -5.96
N LYS A 130 -10.08 7.99 -6.95
CA LYS A 130 -9.54 6.64 -7.16
C LYS A 130 -8.58 6.25 -6.04
N GLN A 131 -7.69 7.15 -5.61
CA GLN A 131 -6.76 6.91 -4.50
C GLN A 131 -7.50 6.57 -3.22
N THR A 132 -8.47 7.39 -2.81
CA THR A 132 -9.29 7.11 -1.61
C THR A 132 -10.02 5.76 -1.70
N SER A 133 -10.46 5.37 -2.91
CA SER A 133 -11.11 4.06 -3.12
C SER A 133 -10.14 2.89 -2.99
N LEU A 134 -8.91 3.04 -3.47
CA LEU A 134 -7.86 2.02 -3.33
C LEU A 134 -7.42 1.88 -1.88
N ASP A 135 -7.20 3.00 -1.19
CA ASP A 135 -6.83 3.00 0.24
C ASP A 135 -7.87 2.26 1.08
N MET A 136 -9.16 2.46 0.78
CA MET A 136 -10.25 1.76 1.45
C MET A 136 -10.30 0.25 1.14
N PHE A 137 -9.90 -0.14 -0.06
CA PHE A 137 -9.82 -1.54 -0.48
C PHE A 137 -8.71 -2.28 0.27
N PHE A 138 -7.50 -1.70 0.31
CA PHE A 138 -6.36 -2.28 1.03
C PHE A 138 -6.50 -2.20 2.56
N SER A 139 -7.24 -1.21 3.07
CA SER A 139 -7.51 -1.09 4.51
C SER A 139 -8.55 -2.08 5.04
N LYS A 140 -9.34 -2.73 4.15
CA LYS A 140 -10.22 -3.84 4.53
C LYS A 140 -9.41 -5.12 4.70
N ARG A 141 -8.79 -5.29 5.87
CA ARG A 141 -8.34 -6.62 6.31
C ARG A 141 -9.56 -7.56 6.40
N PRO A 142 -9.45 -8.85 6.03
CA PRO A 142 -10.45 -9.83 6.36
C PRO A 142 -10.49 -9.92 7.88
N THR A 143 -11.60 -9.50 8.48
CA THR A 143 -11.87 -9.73 9.89
C THR A 143 -12.01 -11.24 10.07
N GLY A 144 -10.89 -11.89 10.37
CA GLY A 144 -10.87 -13.25 10.88
C GLY A 144 -11.70 -13.31 12.16
N GLU A 145 -12.52 -14.34 12.22
CA GLU A 145 -13.47 -14.65 13.26
C GLU A 145 -12.88 -14.52 14.67
N SER A 146 -13.64 -13.88 15.57
CA SER A 146 -13.54 -14.16 17.00
C SER A 146 -14.94 -14.36 17.56
N GLU A 147 -15.56 -15.48 17.18
CA GLU A 147 -16.59 -16.13 17.99
C GLU A 147 -15.94 -16.67 19.27
N LYS A 148 -15.96 -15.96 20.40
CA LYS A 148 -15.95 -16.56 21.76
C LYS A 148 -16.62 -15.63 22.77
N ASN A 149 -17.79 -16.06 23.25
CA ASN A 149 -18.35 -15.93 24.61
C ASN A 149 -19.86 -15.57 24.61
N VAL A 150 -20.67 -16.55 24.20
CA VAL A 150 -21.97 -16.80 24.86
C VAL A 150 -21.70 -17.65 26.09
N VAL A 151 -22.53 -17.47 27.12
CA VAL A 151 -22.61 -18.18 28.41
C VAL A 151 -21.96 -17.45 29.59
N LYS A 152 -22.73 -16.53 30.18
CA LYS A 152 -23.13 -16.56 31.61
C LYS A 152 -24.23 -15.53 31.86
N LYS A 153 -25.44 -15.83 31.40
CA LYS A 153 -26.66 -15.28 32.01
C LYS A 153 -27.77 -16.33 31.95
N ALA A 154 -27.61 -17.34 32.79
CA ALA A 154 -28.70 -18.18 33.24
C ALA A 154 -28.72 -18.10 34.76
N LYS A 155 -29.64 -17.27 35.28
CA LYS A 155 -30.42 -17.50 36.50
C LYS A 155 -31.47 -16.40 36.58
N THR A 156 -32.60 -16.69 35.95
CA THR A 156 -33.89 -16.05 36.21
C THR A 156 -34.53 -16.77 37.40
N SER A 157 -35.32 -16.01 38.19
CA SER A 157 -36.35 -16.47 39.14
C SER A 157 -35.87 -17.17 40.42
N GLU A 158 -36.48 -17.04 41.59
CA GLU A 158 -37.66 -16.30 42.10
C GLU A 158 -37.67 -16.49 43.64
N ASP A 159 -38.52 -15.73 44.33
CA ASP A 159 -39.09 -15.98 45.67
C ASP A 159 -38.23 -15.85 46.95
N ILE A 160 -38.33 -14.69 47.64
CA ILE A 160 -39.20 -14.38 48.82
C ILE A 160 -38.85 -12.97 49.32
#